data_AF-A0A535VRH1-F1
#
_entry.id   AF-A0A535VRH1-F1
#
_cell.length_a   1.000
_cell.length_b   1.000
_cell.length_c   1.000
_cell.angle_alpha   90.00
_cell.angle_beta   90.00
_cell.angle_gamma   90.00
#
_symmetry.space_group_name_H-M   'P 1'
#
loop_
_entity.id
_entity.type
_entity.pdbx_description
1 polymer ?
#
loop_
_entity_poly.entity_id
_entity_poly.type
_entity_poly.pdbx_seq_one_letter_code
_entity_poly.pdbx_strand_id
1 'polypeptide(L)' 'MEQAAAWTVGRVARCAADLPIRAKAWDRSTLPLARSEVVFAGQPIALVVAESDAAASDAAELVDVRLEALPVVLDAEAA' A
#
# COMPACT_ATOMS: atom_id res chain seq x y z
N MET A 1 4.40 9.25 4.29
CA MET A 1 3.64 9.13 3.02
C MET A 1 2.92 10.45 2.76
N GLU A 2 3.59 11.37 2.07
CA GLU A 2 2.98 12.63 1.64
C GLU A 2 2.13 12.36 0.39
N GLN A 3 0.89 12.85 0.35
CA GLN A 3 -0.13 12.43 -0.61
C GLN A 3 0.21 12.86 -2.04
N ALA A 4 0.53 11.91 -2.92
CA ALA A 4 0.58 12.11 -4.37
C ALA A 4 -0.79 11.79 -4.98
N ALA A 5 -1.77 12.67 -4.78
CA ALA A 5 -3.08 12.57 -5.39
C ALA A 5 -3.13 13.38 -6.69
N ALA A 6 -2.81 12.76 -7.83
CA ALA A 6 -3.16 13.30 -9.12
C ALA A 6 -3.35 12.26 -10.23
N TRP A 7 -4.32 12.33 -11.15
CA TRP A 7 -5.66 12.93 -11.30
C TRP A 7 -6.12 12.45 -12.69
N THR A 8 -7.31 11.84 -12.82
CA THR A 8 -8.17 11.81 -14.04
C THR A 8 -9.54 11.29 -13.57
N VAL A 9 -10.65 11.74 -14.18
CA VAL A 9 -11.99 11.19 -13.88
C VAL A 9 -11.96 9.66 -13.97
N GLY A 10 -12.49 8.99 -12.95
CA GLY A 10 -12.66 7.54 -12.93
C GLY A 10 -11.54 6.72 -12.28
N ARG A 11 -10.43 7.32 -11.80
CA ARG A 11 -9.34 6.59 -11.12
C ARG A 11 -9.04 7.12 -9.72
N VAL A 12 -8.99 6.23 -8.74
CA VAL A 12 -8.76 6.58 -7.33
C VAL A 12 -7.72 5.63 -6.72
N ALA A 13 -6.64 6.19 -6.18
CA ALA A 13 -5.71 5.48 -5.33
C ALA A 13 -6.10 5.66 -3.84
N ARG A 14 -5.93 4.59 -3.05
CA ARG A 14 -6.21 4.57 -1.61
C ARG A 14 -5.05 3.93 -0.86
N CYS A 15 -4.66 4.53 0.25
CA CYS A 15 -3.72 3.96 1.21
C CYS A 15 -4.46 3.46 2.46
N ALA A 16 -3.75 2.81 3.38
CA ALA A 16 -4.36 2.25 4.60
C ALA A 16 -5.13 3.28 5.45
N ALA A 17 -4.70 4.55 5.43
CA ALA A 17 -5.36 5.63 6.17
C ALA A 17 -6.73 6.01 5.60
N ASP A 18 -6.99 5.73 4.32
CA ASP A 18 -8.24 6.07 3.64
C ASP A 18 -9.34 5.02 3.83
N LEU A 19 -8.98 3.86 4.39
CA LEU A 19 -9.91 2.75 4.58
C LEU A 19 -10.44 2.75 6.03
N PRO A 20 -11.74 2.52 6.24
CA PRO A 20 -12.35 2.47 7.57
C PRO A 20 -12.02 1.14 8.32
N ILE A 21 -10.80 0.63 8.15
CA ILE A 21 -10.34 -0.62 8.74
C ILE A 21 -9.57 -0.26 10.01
N ARG A 22 -10.00 -0.79 11.15
CA ARG A 22 -9.24 -0.70 12.41
C ARG A 22 -8.49 -2.00 12.64
N ALA A 23 -7.17 -1.92 12.66
CA ALA A 23 -6.33 -3.07 12.95
C ALA A 23 -6.64 -3.57 14.36
N LYS A 24 -6.85 -4.88 14.51
CA LYS A 24 -7.03 -5.54 15.81
C LYS A 24 -5.82 -6.40 16.18
N ALA A 25 -5.02 -6.81 15.19
CA ALA A 25 -3.80 -7.58 15.34
C ALA A 25 -2.82 -7.27 14.19
N TRP A 26 -1.64 -7.88 14.21
CA TRP A 26 -0.62 -7.73 13.15
C TRP A 26 -0.73 -8.84 12.10
N ASP A 27 -1.92 -8.95 11.49
CA ASP A 27 -2.22 -10.01 10.53
C ASP A 27 -2.96 -9.47 9.29
N ARG A 28 -2.88 -10.21 8.18
CA ARG A 28 -3.45 -9.79 6.89
C ARG A 28 -4.97 -9.58 6.89
N SER A 29 -5.71 -10.15 7.83
CA SER A 29 -7.16 -9.95 7.93
C SER A 29 -7.52 -8.58 8.51
N THR A 30 -6.60 -7.95 9.25
CA THR A 30 -6.83 -6.64 9.90
C THR A 30 -5.89 -5.53 9.41
N LEU A 31 -4.85 -5.88 8.65
CA LEU A 31 -3.93 -4.98 7.95
C LEU A 31 -3.80 -5.36 6.45
N PRO A 32 -4.80 -5.08 5.61
CA PRO A 32 -4.74 -5.43 4.19
C PRO A 32 -3.78 -4.55 3.38
N LEU A 33 -3.52 -3.33 3.86
CA LEU A 33 -2.52 -2.41 3.32
C LEU A 33 -1.54 -2.04 4.45
N ALA A 34 -0.26 -1.88 4.11
CA ALA A 34 0.77 -1.35 4.99
C ALA A 34 0.36 0.02 5.54
N ARG A 35 0.65 0.28 6.82
CA ARG A 35 0.35 1.56 7.48
C ARG A 35 1.59 2.45 7.53
N SER A 36 2.37 2.32 8.58
CA SER A 36 3.57 3.12 8.84
C SER A 36 4.80 2.58 8.12
N GLU A 37 4.86 1.27 7.91
CA GLU A 37 6.05 0.58 7.39
C GLU A 37 5.66 -0.65 6.56
N VAL A 38 6.59 -1.05 5.70
CA VAL A 38 6.55 -2.26 4.88
C VAL A 38 7.53 -3.25 5.48
N VAL A 39 7.02 -4.40 5.93
CA VAL A 39 7.81 -5.38 6.71
C VAL A 39 8.17 -6.64 5.93
N PHE A 40 7.68 -6.77 4.69
CA PHE A 40 8.07 -7.85 3.78
C PHE A 40 7.90 -7.44 2.31
N ALA A 41 8.68 -8.09 1.44
CA ALA A 41 8.59 -7.90 -0.01
C ALA A 41 7.24 -8.41 -0.53
N GLY A 42 6.52 -7.57 -1.28
CA GLY A 42 5.19 -7.89 -1.81
C GLY A 42 4.03 -7.55 -0.87
N GLN A 43 4.29 -6.93 0.30
CA GLN A 43 3.21 -6.39 1.12
C GLN A 43 2.44 -5.32 0.36
N PRO A 44 1.10 -5.40 0.28
CA PRO A 44 0.31 -4.34 -0.35
C PRO A 44 0.42 -3.02 0.41
N ILE A 45 0.57 -1.90 -0.30
CA ILE A 45 0.76 -0.56 0.29
C ILE A 45 -0.31 0.45 -0.15
N ALA A 46 -0.87 0.24 -1.32
CA ALA A 46 -1.96 1.02 -1.90
C ALA A 46 -2.79 0.12 -2.81
N LEU A 47 -4.01 0.56 -3.11
CA LEU A 47 -4.85 -0.03 -4.15
C LEU A 47 -5.36 1.05 -5.08
N VAL A 48 -5.64 0.66 -6.32
CA VAL A 48 -6.22 1.53 -7.35
C VAL A 48 -7.56 0.96 -7.77
N VAL A 49 -8.57 1.83 -7.86
CA VAL A 49 -9.89 1.51 -8.40
C VAL A 49 -10.09 2.32 -9.68
N ALA A 50 -10.52 1.64 -10.75
CA ALA A 50 -10.84 2.24 -12.05
C ALA A 50 -12.02 1.53 -12.73
N GLU A 51 -12.53 2.12 -13.81
CA GLU A 51 -13.66 1.60 -14.58
C GLU A 51 -13.33 0.31 -15.37
N SER A 52 -12.05 0.02 -15.59
CA SER A 52 -11.58 -1.20 -16.26
C SER A 52 -10.28 -1.70 -15.68
N ASP A 53 -9.98 -2.99 -15.91
CA ASP A 53 -8.74 -3.63 -15.48
C ASP A 53 -7.50 -2.96 -16.09
N ALA A 54 -7.53 -2.68 -17.40
CA ALA A 54 -6.45 -1.96 -18.09
C ALA A 54 -6.21 -0.56 -17.48
N ALA A 55 -7.29 0.21 -17.23
CA ALA A 55 -7.16 1.54 -16.63
C ALA A 55 -6.66 1.49 -15.17
N ALA A 56 -6.99 0.42 -14.43
CA ALA A 56 -6.47 0.21 -13.08
C ALA A 56 -4.98 -0.14 -13.11
N SER A 57 -4.57 -1.02 -14.02
CA SER A 57 -3.16 -1.41 -14.22
C SER A 57 -2.31 -0.19 -14.60
N ASP A 58 -2.72 0.58 -15.60
CA ASP A 58 -2.01 1.78 -16.05
C ASP A 58 -1.84 2.79 -14.91
N ALA A 59 -2.87 2.97 -14.08
CA ALA A 59 -2.79 3.89 -12.95
C ALA A 59 -2.02 3.34 -11.75
N ALA A 60 -1.95 2.03 -11.57
CA ALA A 60 -1.10 1.42 -10.55
C ALA A 60 0.39 1.69 -10.84
N GLU A 61 0.79 1.72 -12.12
CA GLU A 61 2.17 2.07 -12.52
C GLU A 61 2.53 3.53 -12.22
N LEU A 62 1.54 4.42 -12.15
CA LEU A 62 1.74 5.84 -11.83
C LEU A 62 1.83 6.12 -10.32
N VAL A 63 1.59 5.12 -9.47
CA VAL A 63 1.67 5.28 -8.01
C VAL A 63 3.14 5.42 -7.60
N ASP A 64 3.54 6.66 -7.30
CA ASP A 64 4.86 6.95 -6.72
C ASP A 64 4.85 6.74 -5.19
N VAL A 65 5.77 5.92 -4.70
CA VAL A 65 5.86 5.57 -3.28
C VAL A 65 7.25 5.92 -2.77
N ARG A 66 7.27 6.84 -1.80
CA ARG A 66 8.50 7.21 -1.10
C ARG A 66 8.68 6.33 0.12
N LEU A 67 9.66 5.44 0.03
CA LEU A 67 10.07 4.55 1.12
C LEU A 67 11.45 4.95 1.64
N GLU A 68 11.62 4.79 2.94
CA GLU A 68 12.93 4.81 3.60
C GLU A 68 13.30 3.37 3.92
N ALA A 69 14.52 2.96 3.56
CA ALA A 69 14.98 1.60 3.81
C ALA A 69 15.18 1.36 5.31
N LEU A 70 14.56 0.29 5.83
CA LEU A 70 14.72 -0.16 7.20
C LEU A 70 15.67 -1.37 7.25
N PRO A 71 16.40 -1.59 8.38
CA PRO A 71 17.18 -2.80 8.58
C PRO A 71 16.31 -4.05 8.39
N VAL A 72 16.75 -4.98 7.54
CA VAL A 72 16.02 -6.21 7.26
C VAL A 72 16.51 -7.34 8.18
N VAL A 73 15.56 -8.08 8.76
CA VAL A 73 15.83 -9.31 9.52
C VAL A 73 15.32 -10.49 8.69
N LEU A 74 16.24 -11.36 8.26
CA LEU A 74 15.94 -12.56 7.48
C LEU A 74 16.27 -13.86 8.23
N ASP A 75 16.99 -13.74 9.35
CA ASP A 75 17.33 -14.85 10.23
C ASP A 75 16.44 -14.80 11.47
N ALA A 76 15.81 -15.92 11.80
CA ALA A 76 14.94 -16.03 12.96
C ALA A 76 15.71 -15.84 14.27
N GLU A 77 17.00 -16.16 14.32
CA GLU A 77 17.84 -15.94 15.50
C GLU A 77 18.19 -14.46 15.71
N ALA A 78 18.00 -13.62 14.69
CA ALA A 78 18.30 -12.18 14.73
C ALA A 78 17.05 -11.30 14.96
N ALA A 79 15.88 -11.91 15.23
CA ALA A 79 14.58 -11.25 15.39
C ALA A 79 14.28 -10.79 16.83
#